data_AF-A0AA42BB90-F1
#
_entry.id   AF-A0AA42BB90-F1
#
_cell.length_a   1.000
_cell.length_b   1.000
_cell.length_c   1.000
_cell.angle_alpha   90.00
_cell.angle_beta   90.00
_cell.angle_gamma   90.00
#
_symmetry.space_group_name_H-M   'P 1'
#
loop_
_entity.id
_entity.type
_entity.pdbx_description
1 polymer ?
#
loop_
_entity_poly.entity_id
_entity_poly.type
_entity_poly.pdbx_seq_one_letter_code
_entity_poly.pdbx_strand_id
1 'polypeptide(L)'
;GAQPPGPEEPGLNAIFFPHIPNGVDLEAGNGPWYGVITVQNLEDFAVDLELLAPGTGDVLTTATLNPHASKTFSAASLGIEDGAAGAVYVTARLQDLDAVLEAGRCRSTSFFITRGSDAGGSDTFSAEPAFATPDRARVVGFTLNTDYSVEIDGSDVTIDWSPNGDEPAADQGYVVNVWDCPLPRIGGIEKHASVDLSAAGRTSDDTVVVTGYTAIPLSDLALSRGLEADAALDDVLGET
;
A
#
# COMPACT_ATOMS: atom_id res chain seq x y z
N GLY A 1 14.84 21.90 13.06
CA GLY A 1 13.51 22.39 12.66
C GLY A 1 12.58 21.21 12.69
N ALA A 2 11.36 21.38 13.21
CA ALA A 2 10.35 20.32 13.13
C ALA A 2 10.08 20.04 11.64
N GLN A 3 10.11 18.77 11.26
CA GLN A 3 9.66 18.32 9.94
C GLN A 3 8.20 18.76 9.78
N PRO A 4 7.82 19.44 8.69
CA PRO A 4 6.42 19.76 8.46
C PRO A 4 5.63 18.43 8.50
N PRO A 5 4.45 18.40 9.15
CA PRO A 5 3.62 17.21 9.08
C PRO A 5 3.39 16.92 7.60
N GLY A 6 3.75 15.69 7.20
CA GLY A 6 3.34 15.18 5.89
C GLY A 6 1.81 15.15 5.82
N PRO A 7 1.24 14.87 4.64
CA PRO A 7 -0.21 14.74 4.51
C PRO A 7 -0.77 13.84 5.63
N GLU A 8 -1.62 14.41 6.49
CA GLU A 8 -2.12 13.77 7.72
C GLU A 8 -3.21 12.72 7.43
N GLU A 9 -3.77 12.77 6.21
CA GLU A 9 -4.74 11.81 5.65
C GLU A 9 -4.05 11.01 4.54
N PRO A 10 -3.08 10.12 4.85
CA PRO A 10 -2.48 9.24 3.86
C PRO A 10 -3.60 8.37 3.29
N GLY A 11 -3.97 8.61 2.03
CA GLY A 11 -5.03 7.83 1.43
C GLY A 11 -4.62 6.35 1.41
N LEU A 12 -5.47 5.51 1.99
CA LEU A 12 -5.55 4.06 1.88
C LEU A 12 -4.26 3.34 1.43
N ASN A 13 -3.11 3.52 2.11
CA ASN A 13 -1.79 2.92 1.80
C ASN A 13 -0.98 3.44 0.59
N ALA A 14 -1.39 4.52 -0.08
CA ALA A 14 -0.76 4.97 -1.32
C ALA A 14 -0.40 6.47 -1.36
N ILE A 15 0.68 6.79 -2.08
CA ILE A 15 1.16 8.17 -2.31
C ILE A 15 1.58 8.34 -3.77
N PHE A 16 1.25 9.48 -4.38
CA PHE A 16 1.64 9.84 -5.74
C PHE A 16 2.76 10.88 -5.78
N PHE A 17 3.78 10.62 -6.61
CA PHE A 17 4.87 11.53 -6.93
C PHE A 17 4.79 11.92 -8.41
N PRO A 18 4.24 13.10 -8.72
CA PRO A 18 3.80 13.42 -10.09
C PRO A 18 4.93 13.79 -11.05
N HIS A 19 6.12 14.13 -10.56
CA HIS A 19 7.18 14.63 -11.45
C HIS A 19 8.58 14.49 -10.88
N ILE A 20 9.24 13.36 -11.13
CA ILE A 20 10.60 13.04 -10.70
C ILE A 20 11.56 13.26 -11.88
N PRO A 21 12.33 14.37 -11.92
CA PRO A 21 13.27 14.64 -13.01
C PRO A 21 14.56 13.80 -12.90
N ASN A 22 15.17 13.46 -14.03
CA ASN A 22 16.50 12.85 -14.10
C ASN A 22 17.32 13.48 -15.22
N GLY A 23 18.14 14.47 -14.91
CA GLY A 23 19.00 15.12 -15.90
C GLY A 23 18.24 16.02 -16.89
N VAL A 24 16.99 16.40 -16.59
CA VAL A 24 16.16 17.19 -17.51
C VAL A 24 16.42 18.69 -17.38
N ASP A 25 16.48 19.36 -18.52
CA ASP A 25 16.34 20.81 -18.62
C ASP A 25 14.84 21.13 -18.75
N LEU A 26 14.25 21.74 -17.72
CA LEU A 26 12.83 22.12 -17.75
C LEU A 26 12.58 23.22 -18.80
N GLU A 27 13.59 24.08 -19.00
CA GLU A 27 13.71 25.04 -20.08
C GLU A 27 15.18 25.11 -20.51
N ALA A 28 15.47 25.70 -21.68
CA ALA A 28 16.85 25.80 -22.17
C ALA A 28 17.74 26.55 -21.16
N GLY A 29 18.77 25.87 -20.62
CA GLY A 29 19.66 26.42 -19.59
C GLY A 29 19.04 26.46 -18.18
N ASN A 30 17.94 25.75 -17.97
CA ASN A 30 17.25 25.60 -16.70
C ASN A 30 17.26 24.14 -16.25
N GLY A 31 18.46 23.68 -15.88
CA GLY A 31 18.77 22.34 -15.45
C GLY A 31 20.28 22.09 -15.61
N PRO A 32 20.75 20.84 -15.45
CA PRO A 32 19.94 19.65 -15.31
C PRO A 32 19.33 19.49 -13.91
N TRP A 33 18.04 19.13 -13.87
CA TRP A 33 17.29 18.83 -12.65
C TRP A 33 17.28 17.33 -12.34
N TYR A 34 17.42 17.01 -11.06
CA TYR A 34 17.38 15.65 -10.53
C TYR A 34 16.41 15.54 -9.37
N GLY A 35 15.66 14.45 -9.36
CA GLY A 35 14.64 14.12 -8.39
C GLY A 35 15.03 12.92 -7.54
N VAL A 36 14.65 12.99 -6.27
CA VAL A 36 14.61 11.83 -5.37
C VAL A 36 13.28 11.82 -4.65
N ILE A 37 12.79 10.63 -4.32
CA ILE A 37 11.66 10.47 -3.40
C ILE A 37 12.14 9.78 -2.14
N THR A 38 11.59 10.15 -1.00
CA THR A 38 11.78 9.44 0.27
C THR A 38 10.42 8.99 0.77
N VAL A 39 10.31 7.69 1.01
CA VAL A 39 9.10 7.07 1.58
C VAL A 39 9.42 6.68 3.02
N GLN A 40 8.49 6.97 3.92
CA GLN A 40 8.57 6.67 5.34
C GLN A 40 7.43 5.74 5.74
N ASN A 41 7.76 4.70 6.49
CA ASN A 41 6.82 3.89 7.23
C ASN A 41 6.38 4.65 8.49
N LEU A 42 5.08 4.85 8.67
CA LEU A 42 4.51 5.51 9.86
C LEU A 42 3.99 4.51 10.90
N GLU A 43 4.09 3.21 10.60
CA GLU A 43 3.60 2.14 11.45
C GLU A 43 4.65 1.61 12.43
N ASP A 44 4.14 1.01 13.51
CA ASP A 44 4.91 0.24 14.48
C ASP A 44 5.32 -1.15 13.95
N PHE A 45 4.91 -1.50 12.73
CA PHE A 45 5.17 -2.78 12.06
C PHE A 45 5.98 -2.58 10.79
N ALA A 46 6.68 -3.61 10.33
CA ALA A 46 7.33 -3.57 9.04
C ALA A 46 6.29 -3.53 7.91
N VAL A 47 6.58 -2.76 6.87
CA VAL A 47 5.75 -2.66 5.67
C VAL A 47 6.56 -2.99 4.44
N ASP A 48 5.94 -3.67 3.49
CA ASP A 48 6.47 -3.88 2.16
C ASP A 48 5.90 -2.83 1.22
N LEU A 49 6.79 -2.18 0.47
CA LEU A 49 6.49 -1.16 -0.50
C LEU A 49 6.61 -1.72 -1.91
N GLU A 50 5.67 -1.34 -2.75
CA GLU A 50 5.79 -1.44 -4.20
C GLU A 50 5.79 -0.04 -4.79
N LEU A 51 6.77 0.25 -5.66
CA LEU A 51 6.86 1.49 -6.40
C LEU A 51 6.53 1.18 -7.84
N LEU A 52 5.52 1.85 -8.38
CA LEU A 52 4.89 1.46 -9.62
C LEU A 52 4.85 2.60 -10.64
N ALA A 53 4.88 2.23 -11.91
CA ALA A 53 4.70 3.14 -13.04
C ALA A 53 3.22 3.55 -13.15
N PRO A 54 2.89 4.85 -13.12
CA PRO A 54 1.52 5.31 -13.30
C PRO A 54 0.95 4.90 -14.67
N GLY A 55 -0.29 4.42 -14.67
CA GLY A 55 -1.05 4.09 -15.88
C GLY A 55 -0.75 2.73 -16.51
N THR A 56 0.33 2.05 -16.13
CA THR A 56 0.54 0.62 -16.47
C THR A 56 0.48 -0.29 -15.24
N GLY A 57 0.73 0.24 -14.04
CA GLY A 57 0.81 -0.57 -12.82
C GLY A 57 2.07 -1.44 -12.75
N ASP A 58 3.04 -1.24 -13.64
CA ASP A 58 4.27 -2.03 -13.66
C ASP A 58 5.10 -1.75 -12.41
N VAL A 59 5.51 -2.81 -11.69
CA VAL A 59 6.39 -2.69 -10.52
C VAL A 59 7.79 -2.28 -11.00
N LEU A 60 8.20 -1.07 -10.63
CA LEU A 60 9.53 -0.53 -10.91
C LEU A 60 10.56 -1.09 -9.93
N THR A 61 10.21 -1.09 -8.64
CA THR A 61 11.04 -1.64 -7.57
C THR A 61 10.23 -1.90 -6.31
N THR A 62 10.81 -2.66 -5.39
CA THR A 62 10.22 -2.98 -4.08
C THR A 62 11.17 -2.67 -2.94
N ALA A 63 10.63 -2.48 -1.76
CA ALA A 63 11.43 -2.32 -0.55
C ALA A 63 10.65 -2.67 0.71
N THR A 64 11.30 -3.35 1.65
CA THR A 64 10.79 -3.45 3.02
C THR A 64 11.29 -2.28 3.85
N LEU A 65 10.39 -1.64 4.58
CA LEU A 65 10.72 -0.67 5.63
C LEU A 65 10.39 -1.27 6.99
N ASN A 66 11.40 -1.33 7.86
CA ASN A 66 11.20 -1.60 9.29
C ASN A 66 10.25 -0.55 9.92
N PRO A 67 9.70 -0.82 11.12
CA PRO A 67 8.90 0.15 11.87
C PRO A 67 9.57 1.52 11.91
N HIS A 68 8.81 2.58 11.58
CA HIS A 68 9.27 3.98 11.57
C HIS A 68 10.49 4.29 10.69
N ALA A 69 10.89 3.38 9.80
CA ALA A 69 12.03 3.59 8.90
C ALA A 69 11.64 4.38 7.65
N SER A 70 12.64 4.91 6.95
CA SER A 70 12.46 5.54 5.64
C SER A 70 13.53 5.10 4.64
N LYS A 71 13.22 5.20 3.36
CA LYS A 71 14.15 4.92 2.27
C LYS A 71 14.00 5.94 1.16
N THR A 72 15.14 6.36 0.61
CA THR A 72 15.22 7.30 -0.52
C THR A 72 15.51 6.55 -1.80
N PHE A 73 14.81 6.91 -2.87
CA PHE A 73 14.96 6.38 -4.21
C PHE A 73 15.30 7.54 -5.15
N SER A 74 16.35 7.34 -5.94
CA SER A 74 16.71 8.27 -7.02
C SER A 74 15.87 8.02 -8.26
N ALA A 75 15.69 9.05 -9.09
CA ALA A 75 15.03 8.91 -10.39
C ALA A 75 15.64 7.77 -11.23
N ALA A 76 16.97 7.68 -11.28
CA ALA A 76 17.69 6.62 -11.97
C ALA A 76 17.38 5.21 -11.42
N SER A 77 17.29 5.05 -10.09
CA SER A 77 16.92 3.76 -9.47
C SER A 77 15.46 3.37 -9.71
N LEU A 78 14.62 4.32 -10.10
CA LEU A 78 13.22 4.11 -10.49
C LEU A 78 13.07 3.86 -12.00
N GLY A 79 14.19 3.73 -12.73
CA GLY A 79 14.18 3.46 -14.17
C GLY A 79 13.86 4.68 -15.04
N ILE A 80 13.85 5.89 -14.48
CA ILE A 80 13.67 7.12 -15.26
C ILE A 80 14.95 7.40 -16.02
N GLU A 81 14.87 7.47 -17.35
CA GLU A 81 16.03 7.68 -18.23
C GLU A 81 16.71 9.03 -17.98
N ASP A 82 18.01 9.10 -18.29
CA ASP A 82 18.74 10.36 -18.25
C ASP A 82 18.21 11.33 -19.32
N GLY A 83 18.03 12.60 -18.95
CA GLY A 83 17.37 13.61 -19.77
C GLY A 83 15.83 13.53 -19.77
N ALA A 84 15.22 12.71 -18.92
CA ALA A 84 13.76 12.54 -18.85
C ALA A 84 13.19 12.94 -17.48
N ALA A 85 11.86 12.97 -17.39
CA ALA A 85 11.13 13.05 -16.14
C ALA A 85 9.99 12.03 -16.15
N GLY A 86 9.70 11.46 -14.98
CA GLY A 86 8.65 10.45 -14.82
C GLY A 86 7.73 10.76 -13.64
N ALA A 87 6.72 9.93 -13.46
CA ALA A 87 5.89 9.92 -12.27
C ALA A 87 5.95 8.52 -11.65
N VAL A 88 5.74 8.41 -10.34
CA VAL A 88 5.71 7.15 -9.61
C VAL A 88 4.59 7.22 -8.59
N TYR A 89 3.90 6.11 -8.36
CA TYR A 89 3.08 5.95 -7.18
C TYR A 89 3.59 4.80 -6.34
N VAL A 90 3.37 4.89 -5.03
CA VAL A 90 3.86 3.92 -4.05
C VAL A 90 2.68 3.37 -3.29
N THR A 91 2.61 2.05 -3.16
CA THR A 91 1.64 1.35 -2.30
C THR A 91 2.38 0.64 -1.17
N ALA A 92 1.68 0.40 -0.06
CA ALA A 92 2.24 -0.28 1.10
C ALA A 92 1.32 -1.39 1.62
N ARG A 93 1.93 -2.49 2.06
CA ARG A 93 1.24 -3.60 2.74
C ARG A 93 1.95 -3.95 4.02
N LEU A 94 1.20 -4.37 5.04
CA LEU A 94 1.77 -4.87 6.29
C LEU A 94 2.50 -6.19 5.98
N GLN A 95 3.78 -6.29 6.37
CA GLN A 95 4.60 -7.46 6.06
C GLN A 95 4.14 -8.71 6.83
N ASP A 96 3.75 -8.54 8.09
CA ASP A 96 3.32 -9.62 8.97
C ASP A 96 1.99 -9.28 9.62
N LEU A 97 0.92 -9.80 9.02
CA LEU A 97 -0.43 -9.62 9.54
C LEU A 97 -0.66 -10.37 10.86
N ASP A 98 0.13 -11.42 11.17
CA ASP A 98 0.01 -12.12 12.46
C ASP A 98 0.47 -11.25 13.62
N ALA A 99 1.59 -10.53 13.45
CA ALA A 99 2.04 -9.55 14.45
C ALA A 99 0.99 -8.46 14.70
N VAL A 100 0.27 -8.03 13.66
CA VAL A 100 -0.78 -7.00 13.75
C VAL A 100 -2.03 -7.52 14.46
N LEU A 101 -2.39 -8.79 14.21
CA LEU A 101 -3.46 -9.50 14.91
C LEU A 101 -3.15 -9.66 16.40
N GLU A 102 -1.94 -10.11 16.73
CA GLU A 102 -1.47 -10.28 18.11
C GLU A 102 -1.43 -8.96 18.88
N ALA A 103 -1.13 -7.85 18.19
CA ALA A 103 -1.19 -6.51 18.76
C ALA A 103 -2.62 -5.97 18.94
N GLY A 104 -3.65 -6.71 18.52
CA GLY A 104 -5.06 -6.34 18.67
C GLY A 104 -5.47 -5.12 17.85
N ARG A 105 -4.82 -4.90 16.69
CA ARG A 105 -5.11 -3.76 15.82
C ARG A 105 -6.21 -4.01 14.80
N CYS A 106 -6.50 -5.28 14.50
CA CYS A 106 -7.56 -5.65 13.57
C CYS A 106 -8.92 -5.74 14.28
N ARG A 107 -9.97 -5.43 13.53
CA ARG A 107 -11.34 -5.75 13.92
C ARG A 107 -11.57 -7.25 13.71
N SER A 108 -12.27 -7.90 14.63
CA SER A 108 -12.50 -9.35 14.57
C SER A 108 -13.94 -9.71 14.86
N THR A 109 -14.44 -10.76 14.22
CA THR A 109 -15.70 -11.41 14.59
C THR A 109 -15.57 -12.93 14.48
N SER A 110 -16.44 -13.66 15.18
CA SER A 110 -16.48 -15.12 15.14
C SER A 110 -17.75 -15.60 14.46
N PHE A 111 -17.60 -16.59 13.58
CA PHE A 111 -18.68 -17.26 12.89
C PHE A 111 -18.76 -18.72 13.32
N PHE A 112 -19.97 -19.23 13.48
CA PHE A 112 -20.21 -20.64 13.77
C PHE A 112 -20.68 -21.34 12.51
N ILE A 113 -19.87 -22.27 12.01
CA ILE A 113 -20.07 -22.98 10.74
C ILE A 113 -20.35 -24.45 11.04
N THR A 114 -21.18 -25.08 10.22
CA THR A 114 -21.43 -26.53 10.30
C THR A 114 -20.63 -27.23 9.20
N ARG A 115 -19.85 -28.24 9.59
CA ARG A 115 -19.03 -29.02 8.65
C ARG A 115 -19.90 -29.84 7.70
N GLY A 116 -19.58 -29.76 6.41
CA GLY A 116 -20.19 -30.60 5.37
C GLY A 116 -19.93 -32.09 5.53
N SER A 117 -20.61 -32.91 4.72
CA SER A 117 -20.53 -34.38 4.80
C SER A 117 -19.33 -34.99 4.07
N ASP A 118 -18.71 -34.24 3.18
CA ASP A 118 -17.68 -34.74 2.28
C ASP A 118 -16.31 -34.62 2.95
N ALA A 119 -15.68 -35.75 3.29
CA ALA A 119 -14.36 -35.78 3.89
C ALA A 119 -13.31 -35.10 2.99
N GLY A 120 -12.50 -34.21 3.56
CA GLY A 120 -11.56 -33.39 2.80
C GLY A 120 -12.20 -32.41 1.79
N GLY A 121 -13.50 -32.14 1.95
CA GLY A 121 -14.21 -31.13 1.17
C GLY A 121 -14.03 -29.72 1.72
N SER A 122 -14.76 -28.77 1.14
CA SER A 122 -14.71 -27.35 1.54
C SER A 122 -16.04 -26.88 2.12
N ASP A 123 -15.99 -25.96 3.09
CA ASP A 123 -17.16 -25.24 3.57
C ASP A 123 -17.01 -23.74 3.24
N THR A 124 -18.06 -23.13 2.68
CA THR A 124 -18.06 -21.69 2.33
C THR A 124 -19.15 -20.96 3.11
N PHE A 125 -18.83 -19.76 3.59
CA PHE A 125 -19.79 -18.86 4.22
C PHE A 125 -19.46 -17.39 3.89
N SER A 126 -20.46 -16.52 4.02
CA SER A 126 -20.25 -15.08 3.84
C SER A 126 -19.94 -14.40 5.18
N ALA A 127 -18.93 -13.53 5.18
CA ALA A 127 -18.57 -12.69 6.33
C ALA A 127 -19.45 -11.42 6.46
N GLU A 128 -20.37 -11.19 5.52
CA GLU A 128 -21.31 -10.07 5.62
C GLU A 128 -22.36 -10.28 6.72
N PRO A 129 -22.87 -9.18 7.33
CA PRO A 129 -22.53 -7.78 7.06
C PRO A 129 -21.33 -7.28 7.87
N ALA A 130 -20.58 -8.16 8.55
CA ALA A 130 -19.49 -7.73 9.42
C ALA A 130 -18.30 -7.18 8.61
N PHE A 131 -17.94 -7.87 7.52
CA PHE A 131 -16.82 -7.53 6.65
C PHE A 131 -17.22 -7.71 5.18
N ALA A 132 -16.99 -6.68 4.36
CA ALA A 132 -17.16 -6.76 2.91
C ALA A 132 -15.95 -7.42 2.23
N THR A 133 -14.75 -7.21 2.80
CA THR A 133 -13.48 -7.77 2.30
C THR A 133 -12.57 -8.10 3.50
N PRO A 134 -12.76 -9.25 4.17
CA PRO A 134 -11.90 -9.63 5.30
C PRO A 134 -10.48 -9.94 4.84
N ASP A 135 -9.48 -9.61 5.65
CA ASP A 135 -8.06 -9.89 5.34
C ASP A 135 -7.64 -11.30 5.74
N ARG A 136 -8.32 -11.89 6.75
CA ARG A 136 -7.90 -13.19 7.29
C ARG A 136 -9.03 -13.97 7.92
N ALA A 137 -8.94 -15.30 7.85
CA ALA A 137 -9.76 -16.21 8.63
C ALA A 137 -8.93 -17.35 9.23
N ARG A 138 -9.31 -17.82 10.43
CA ARG A 138 -8.70 -18.97 11.12
C ARG A 138 -9.75 -19.79 11.86
N VAL A 139 -9.60 -21.11 11.80
CA VAL A 139 -10.48 -22.04 12.51
C VAL A 139 -9.94 -22.30 13.91
N VAL A 140 -10.79 -22.17 14.93
CA VAL A 140 -10.41 -22.37 16.33
C VAL A 140 -10.12 -23.85 16.59
N GLY A 141 -8.92 -24.13 17.10
CA GLY A 141 -8.49 -25.48 17.47
C GLY A 141 -7.83 -26.27 16.34
N PHE A 142 -7.65 -25.67 15.16
CA PHE A 142 -7.02 -26.28 14.00
C PHE A 142 -5.87 -25.41 13.48
N THR A 143 -4.95 -26.01 12.72
CA THR A 143 -3.71 -25.39 12.26
C THR A 143 -3.77 -25.12 10.75
N LEU A 144 -3.74 -23.83 10.38
CA LEU A 144 -3.70 -23.40 8.97
C LEU A 144 -2.52 -24.04 8.21
N ASN A 145 -2.77 -24.44 6.96
CA ASN A 145 -1.86 -25.16 6.05
C ASN A 145 -1.40 -26.54 6.54
N THR A 146 -1.96 -27.05 7.63
CA THR A 146 -1.75 -28.42 8.11
C THR A 146 -3.07 -29.18 8.10
N ASP A 147 -4.09 -28.60 8.74
CA ASP A 147 -5.43 -29.14 8.89
C ASP A 147 -6.39 -28.62 7.82
N TYR A 148 -6.22 -27.35 7.43
CA TYR A 148 -7.07 -26.69 6.44
C TYR A 148 -6.31 -25.58 5.71
N SER A 149 -6.84 -25.14 4.57
CA SER A 149 -6.47 -23.89 3.90
C SER A 149 -7.65 -22.93 3.82
N VAL A 150 -7.38 -21.66 3.57
CA VAL A 150 -8.39 -20.60 3.47
C VAL A 150 -8.25 -19.88 2.14
N GLU A 151 -9.39 -19.67 1.50
CA GLU A 151 -9.55 -18.75 0.38
C GLU A 151 -10.57 -17.67 0.77
N ILE A 152 -10.31 -16.43 0.36
CA ILE A 152 -11.21 -15.30 0.57
C ILE A 152 -11.42 -14.64 -0.80
N ASP A 153 -12.67 -14.54 -1.22
CA ASP A 153 -13.08 -13.84 -2.44
C ASP A 153 -14.22 -12.88 -2.11
N GLY A 154 -13.94 -11.57 -2.19
CA GLY A 154 -14.85 -10.55 -1.67
C GLY A 154 -15.15 -10.80 -0.18
N SER A 155 -16.41 -11.04 0.16
CA SER A 155 -16.85 -11.36 1.53
C SER A 155 -16.97 -12.86 1.80
N ASP A 156 -16.84 -13.69 0.77
CA ASP A 156 -16.97 -15.14 0.91
C ASP A 156 -15.65 -15.73 1.41
N VAL A 157 -15.76 -16.55 2.46
CA VAL A 157 -14.65 -17.25 3.09
C VAL A 157 -14.86 -18.74 2.88
N THR A 158 -13.90 -19.39 2.23
CA THR A 158 -13.88 -20.84 2.01
C THR A 158 -12.80 -21.48 2.87
N ILE A 159 -13.23 -22.44 3.69
CA ILE A 159 -12.35 -23.32 4.46
C ILE A 159 -12.23 -24.63 3.68
N ASP A 160 -11.05 -24.92 3.17
CA ASP A 160 -10.75 -26.16 2.45
C ASP A 160 -10.05 -27.15 3.38
N TRP A 161 -10.70 -28.30 3.62
CA TRP A 161 -10.19 -29.39 4.46
C TRP A 161 -9.42 -30.44 3.66
N SER A 162 -9.10 -30.19 2.38
CA SER A 162 -8.29 -31.10 1.55
C SER A 162 -6.88 -31.44 2.09
N PRO A 163 -6.23 -30.63 2.95
CA PRO A 163 -5.01 -31.07 3.64
C PRO A 163 -5.24 -32.32 4.49
N ASN A 164 -4.26 -33.23 4.55
CA ASN A 164 -4.37 -34.50 5.28
C ASN A 164 -4.21 -34.35 6.82
N GLY A 165 -4.72 -33.27 7.41
CA GLY A 165 -4.69 -33.02 8.85
C GLY A 165 -6.01 -33.36 9.55
N ASP A 166 -6.22 -32.79 10.73
CA ASP A 166 -7.44 -32.97 11.50
C ASP A 166 -8.58 -32.14 10.91
N GLU A 167 -9.77 -32.72 10.73
CA GLU A 167 -10.99 -31.98 10.35
C GLU A 167 -12.13 -32.26 11.34
N PRO A 168 -13.08 -31.31 11.54
CA PRO A 168 -14.30 -31.57 12.29
C PRO A 168 -15.07 -32.75 11.69
N ALA A 169 -15.81 -33.50 12.52
CA ALA A 169 -16.69 -34.54 11.99
C ALA A 169 -17.82 -33.92 11.14
N ALA A 170 -18.34 -34.69 10.19
CA ALA A 170 -19.53 -34.29 9.43
C ALA A 170 -20.68 -33.86 10.35
N ASP A 171 -21.37 -32.78 9.98
CA ASP A 171 -22.45 -32.13 10.74
C ASP A 171 -22.02 -31.53 12.10
N GLN A 172 -20.72 -31.54 12.43
CA GLN A 172 -20.21 -30.90 13.62
C GLN A 172 -20.03 -29.39 13.38
N GLY A 173 -20.46 -28.59 14.35
CA GLY A 173 -20.21 -27.16 14.35
C GLY A 173 -18.79 -26.81 14.80
N TYR A 174 -18.18 -25.83 14.13
CA TYR A 174 -16.86 -25.27 14.47
C TYR A 174 -16.86 -23.74 14.36
N VAL A 175 -15.86 -23.09 14.96
CA VAL A 175 -15.77 -21.64 15.01
C VAL A 175 -14.66 -21.14 14.10
N VAL A 176 -14.99 -20.15 13.27
CA VAL A 176 -14.05 -19.41 12.43
C VAL A 176 -13.94 -18.00 12.96
N ASN A 177 -12.73 -17.57 13.31
CA ASN A 177 -12.44 -16.17 13.57
C ASN A 177 -12.05 -15.50 12.25
N VAL A 178 -12.67 -14.36 11.96
CA VAL A 178 -12.42 -13.57 10.76
C VAL A 178 -12.00 -12.18 11.18
N TRP A 179 -11.03 -11.61 10.46
CA TRP A 179 -10.42 -10.32 10.76
C TRP A 179 -10.38 -9.40 9.54
N ASP A 180 -10.46 -8.12 9.85
CA ASP A 180 -10.30 -6.98 8.94
C ASP A 180 -9.32 -6.01 9.62
N CYS A 181 -8.21 -5.77 8.96
CA CYS A 181 -7.01 -5.14 9.48
C CYS A 181 -6.80 -3.80 8.78
N PRO A 182 -6.35 -2.78 9.53
CA PRO A 182 -6.10 -1.48 8.93
C PRO A 182 -4.97 -1.57 7.90
N LEU A 183 -5.13 -0.85 6.78
CA LEU A 183 -4.06 -0.63 5.83
C LEU A 183 -2.91 0.19 6.47
N PRO A 184 -1.65 -0.07 6.12
CA PRO A 184 -0.53 0.65 6.69
C PRO A 184 -0.49 2.10 6.19
N ARG A 185 -0.08 3.02 7.07
CA ARG A 185 0.16 4.42 6.72
C ARG A 185 1.62 4.61 6.32
N ILE A 186 1.79 5.25 5.17
CA ILE A 186 3.08 5.73 4.70
C ILE A 186 3.06 7.24 4.54
N GLY A 187 4.23 7.84 4.69
CA GLY A 187 4.51 9.24 4.35
C GLY A 187 5.50 9.31 3.20
N GLY A 188 5.50 10.43 2.48
CA GLY A 188 6.31 10.57 1.28
C GLY A 188 6.73 12.01 1.05
N ILE A 189 7.93 12.21 0.55
CA ILE A 189 8.39 13.51 0.06
C ILE A 189 9.29 13.32 -1.15
N GLU A 190 9.03 14.09 -2.18
CA GLU A 190 9.91 14.27 -3.33
C GLU A 190 10.78 15.50 -3.11
N LYS A 191 12.02 15.46 -3.59
CA LYS A 191 12.91 16.60 -3.62
C LYS A 191 13.51 16.77 -5.00
N HIS A 192 13.50 17.99 -5.51
CA HIS A 192 14.19 18.36 -6.76
C HIS A 192 15.41 19.22 -6.48
N ALA A 193 16.48 18.96 -7.22
CA ALA A 193 17.69 19.76 -7.18
C ALA A 193 18.21 20.01 -8.60
N SER A 194 18.48 21.28 -8.92
CA SER A 194 19.30 21.65 -10.07
C SER A 194 20.77 21.66 -9.66
N VAL A 195 21.65 21.17 -10.53
CA VAL A 195 23.10 21.30 -10.34
C VAL A 195 23.63 22.64 -10.82
N ASP A 196 22.89 23.33 -11.70
CA ASP A 196 23.26 24.64 -12.24
C ASP A 196 22.34 25.76 -11.71
N LEU A 197 22.92 26.95 -11.54
CA LEU A 197 22.17 28.15 -11.18
C LEU A 197 21.37 28.64 -12.40
N SER A 198 20.06 28.87 -12.23
CA SER A 198 19.17 29.20 -13.34
C SER A 198 18.21 30.34 -12.98
N ALA A 199 18.16 31.36 -13.84
CA ALA A 199 17.25 32.48 -13.64
C ALA A 199 15.76 32.09 -13.78
N ALA A 200 15.46 30.96 -14.42
CA ALA A 200 14.08 30.49 -14.64
C ALA A 200 13.44 29.90 -13.38
N GLY A 201 14.22 29.62 -12.32
CA GLY A 201 13.73 29.24 -10.98
C GLY A 201 13.73 30.40 -9.97
N ARG A 202 13.89 31.65 -10.41
CA ARG A 202 13.97 32.82 -9.52
C ARG A 202 12.63 33.16 -8.89
N THR A 203 12.58 33.15 -7.56
CA THR A 203 11.46 33.74 -6.79
C THR A 203 11.70 35.20 -6.43
N SER A 204 12.95 35.67 -6.54
CA SER A 204 13.34 37.07 -6.38
C SER A 204 14.63 37.39 -7.12
N ASP A 205 14.97 38.68 -7.20
CA ASP A 205 16.22 39.12 -7.80
C ASP A 205 17.47 38.57 -7.08
N ASP A 206 17.34 38.20 -5.81
CA ASP A 206 18.44 37.68 -4.99
C ASP A 206 18.49 36.14 -4.93
N THR A 207 17.50 35.43 -5.50
CA THR A 207 17.38 33.97 -5.36
C THR A 207 17.36 33.28 -6.72
N VAL A 208 18.49 32.74 -7.17
CA VAL A 208 18.68 32.19 -8.53
C VAL A 208 18.45 30.68 -8.68
N VAL A 209 17.88 30.00 -7.67
CA VAL A 209 17.35 28.63 -7.78
C VAL A 209 16.47 28.32 -6.56
N VAL A 210 15.40 27.53 -6.75
CA VAL A 210 14.57 26.99 -5.67
C VAL A 210 14.52 25.48 -5.78
N THR A 211 14.93 24.78 -4.72
CA THR A 211 14.67 23.34 -4.55
C THR A 211 13.32 23.18 -3.87
N GLY A 212 12.42 22.42 -4.46
CA GLY A 212 11.08 22.17 -3.93
C GLY A 212 10.96 20.81 -3.24
N TYR A 213 9.91 20.67 -2.44
CA TYR A 213 9.42 19.38 -1.98
C TYR A 213 7.97 19.19 -2.43
N THR A 214 7.63 17.99 -2.92
CA THR A 214 6.28 17.67 -3.40
C THR A 214 5.87 16.27 -2.93
N ALA A 215 4.60 16.06 -2.64
CA ALA A 215 3.97 14.75 -2.54
C ALA A 215 2.47 15.00 -2.51
N ILE A 216 1.69 14.14 -3.17
CA ILE A 216 0.24 14.26 -3.20
C ILE A 216 -0.34 12.99 -2.56
N PRO A 217 -1.05 13.08 -1.42
CA PRO A 217 -1.75 11.92 -0.87
C PRO A 217 -2.87 11.47 -1.81
N LEU A 218 -3.22 10.18 -1.76
CA LEU A 218 -4.26 9.61 -2.62
C LEU A 218 -5.63 10.31 -2.43
N SER A 219 -5.97 10.71 -1.22
CA SER A 219 -7.23 11.43 -0.92
C SER A 219 -7.34 12.75 -1.69
N ASP A 220 -6.27 13.55 -1.72
CA ASP A 220 -6.22 14.79 -2.51
C ASP A 220 -6.36 14.51 -4.02
N LEU A 221 -5.75 13.42 -4.50
CA LEU A 221 -5.87 12.98 -5.88
C LEU A 221 -7.31 12.54 -6.20
N ALA A 222 -7.95 11.76 -5.33
CA ALA A 222 -9.35 11.32 -5.47
C ALA A 222 -10.31 12.50 -5.54
N LEU A 223 -10.18 13.45 -4.61
CA LEU A 223 -10.98 14.67 -4.58
C LEU A 223 -10.79 15.50 -5.87
N SER A 224 -9.56 15.56 -6.39
CA SER A 224 -9.28 16.25 -7.66
C SER A 224 -10.02 15.65 -8.86
N ARG A 225 -10.38 14.36 -8.79
CA ARG A 225 -11.15 13.63 -9.80
C ARG A 225 -12.66 13.63 -9.53
N GLY A 226 -13.12 14.29 -8.47
CA GLY A 226 -14.53 14.33 -8.06
C GLY A 226 -15.02 13.03 -7.42
N LEU A 227 -14.10 12.23 -6.87
CA LEU A 227 -14.38 11.04 -6.09
C LEU A 227 -14.42 11.37 -4.59
N GLU A 228 -14.94 10.45 -3.78
CA GLU A 228 -14.87 10.55 -2.32
C GLU A 228 -13.42 10.42 -1.85
N ALA A 229 -13.08 11.01 -0.69
CA ALA A 229 -11.70 11.03 -0.17
C ALA A 229 -11.15 9.64 0.18
N ASP A 230 -12.04 8.68 0.39
CA ASP A 230 -11.79 7.26 0.66
C ASP A 230 -11.95 6.38 -0.59
N ALA A 231 -11.96 6.95 -1.80
CA ALA A 231 -11.96 6.18 -3.02
C ALA A 231 -10.73 5.26 -3.11
N ALA A 232 -10.94 4.07 -3.66
CA ALA A 232 -9.85 3.12 -3.83
C ALA A 232 -8.85 3.64 -4.88
N LEU A 233 -7.61 3.16 -4.80
CA LEU A 233 -6.57 3.54 -5.76
C LEU A 233 -7.00 3.21 -7.20
N ASP A 234 -7.63 2.06 -7.42
CA ASP A 234 -8.08 1.61 -8.73
C ASP A 234 -9.13 2.55 -9.34
N ASP A 235 -10.04 3.09 -8.52
CA ASP A 235 -11.01 4.13 -8.95
C ASP A 235 -10.30 5.41 -9.40
N VAL A 236 -9.24 5.78 -8.67
CA VAL A 236 -8.44 6.97 -8.96
C VAL A 236 -7.58 6.79 -10.21
N LEU A 237 -7.06 5.59 -10.48
CA LEU A 237 -6.24 5.32 -11.66
C LEU A 237 -7.09 5.04 -12.91
N GLY A 238 -8.33 4.56 -12.75
CA GLY A 238 -9.19 4.14 -13.85
C GLY A 238 -8.81 2.76 -14.41
N GLU A 239 -8.22 1.92 -13.57
CA GLU A 239 -7.83 0.55 -13.89
C GLU A 239 -9.01 -0.37 -13.50
N THR A 240 -9.71 -0.92 -14.50
CA THR A 240 -10.76 -1.95 -14.35
C THR A 240 -10.43 -3.18 -15.18
#